data_AF-A0A256IB51-F1
#
_entry.id   AF-A0A256IB51-F1
#
_cell.length_a   1.000
_cell.length_b   1.000
_cell.length_c   1.000
_cell.angle_alpha   90.00
_cell.angle_beta   90.00
_cell.angle_gamma   90.00
#
_symmetry.space_group_name_H-M   'P 1'
#
loop_
_entity.id
_entity.type
_entity.pdbx_description
1 polymer ?
#
loop_
_entity_poly.entity_id
_entity_poly.type
_entity_poly.pdbx_seq_one_letter_code
_entity_poly.pdbx_strand_id
1 'polypeptide(L)'
;MSGEDAEEASDAGRADDVGREDLDRDDLEALVAENPEAVAAFLDRLDAVNELLDVLALGEAALTDEMVVELADTASTLAESADGLATAETVELATTVGDNGDELREAMETLIELQRSGTLDELAELGQVGSLATAALDDGMVRSLAGTGAALGEVADAAADEEVREGTKTLLAGLGAAQRSEPSKVGAVGLARGLRDPEIQYGLGYVLALSKAIGRSRSPENES
;
A
#
# COMPACT_ATOMS: atom_id res chain seq x y z
N MET A 1 82.21 -70.33 25.85
CA MET A 1 81.45 -71.45 25.27
C MET A 1 79.99 -71.09 25.41
N SER A 2 79.13 -71.01 24.40
CA SER A 2 79.19 -71.00 22.92
C SER A 2 77.72 -71.24 22.49
N GLY A 3 77.30 -70.74 21.33
CA GLY A 3 75.91 -70.74 20.86
C GLY A 3 75.21 -69.40 21.19
N GLU A 4 74.75 -68.59 20.24
CA GLU A 4 73.90 -68.88 19.06
C GLU A 4 72.56 -69.47 19.49
N ASP A 5 71.39 -69.09 18.98
CA ASP A 5 70.87 -67.98 18.16
C ASP A 5 69.37 -68.34 17.92
N ALA A 6 68.66 -67.56 17.11
CA ALA A 6 67.28 -67.79 16.62
C ALA A 6 66.16 -67.67 17.68
N GLU A 7 65.19 -66.76 17.60
CA GLU A 7 64.35 -66.21 16.51
C GLU A 7 62.91 -66.81 16.48
N GLU A 8 62.03 -66.05 15.84
CA GLU A 8 60.64 -66.33 15.45
C GLU A 8 59.53 -66.31 16.51
N ALA A 9 58.30 -65.85 16.19
CA ALA A 9 57.85 -64.90 15.15
C ALA A 9 56.37 -64.55 15.39
N SER A 10 55.99 -63.29 15.15
CA SER A 10 54.67 -62.86 14.64
C SER A 10 54.78 -61.34 14.44
N ASP A 11 55.11 -60.85 13.25
CA ASP A 11 54.23 -60.79 12.08
C ASP A 11 52.83 -60.24 12.39
N ALA A 12 52.64 -58.96 12.07
CA ALA A 12 51.42 -58.41 11.49
C ALA A 12 51.70 -56.96 11.06
N GLY A 13 51.20 -56.55 9.88
CA GLY A 13 51.04 -55.13 9.56
C GLY A 13 51.82 -54.57 8.37
N ARG A 14 51.98 -55.35 7.29
CA ARG A 14 52.26 -54.76 5.97
C ARG A 14 51.10 -53.85 5.56
N ALA A 15 51.39 -52.58 5.30
CA ALA A 15 50.57 -51.68 4.49
C ALA A 15 51.47 -51.16 3.36
N ASP A 16 50.97 -51.17 2.13
CA ASP A 16 51.79 -50.91 0.94
C ASP A 16 52.21 -49.45 0.82
N ASP A 17 53.52 -49.19 0.71
CA ASP A 17 54.04 -47.97 0.08
C ASP A 17 54.13 -48.24 -1.42
N VAL A 18 53.24 -47.58 -2.17
CA VAL A 18 53.18 -47.72 -3.63
C VAL A 18 54.26 -46.85 -4.25
N GLY A 19 55.25 -47.51 -4.84
CA GLY A 19 56.14 -47.02 -5.90
C GLY A 19 56.42 -45.51 -5.94
N ARG A 20 57.43 -45.08 -5.19
CA ARG A 20 58.32 -44.02 -5.69
C ARG A 20 59.41 -44.71 -6.48
N GLU A 21 59.19 -44.87 -7.78
CA GLU A 21 60.29 -45.06 -8.72
C GLU A 21 61.01 -43.70 -8.77
N ASP A 22 62.12 -43.60 -8.04
CA ASP A 22 63.03 -42.46 -8.14
C ASP A 22 63.53 -42.45 -9.60
N LEU A 23 62.99 -41.52 -10.41
CA LEU A 23 63.38 -41.38 -11.81
C LEU A 23 64.89 -41.14 -11.87
N ASP A 24 65.62 -42.11 -12.40
CA ASP A 24 67.06 -42.00 -12.54
C ASP A 24 67.39 -40.77 -13.39
N ARG A 25 68.50 -40.11 -13.05
CA ARG A 25 68.88 -38.83 -13.68
C ARG A 25 68.98 -38.93 -15.20
N ASP A 26 69.39 -40.09 -15.68
CA ASP A 26 69.57 -40.42 -17.10
C ASP A 26 68.21 -40.56 -17.82
N ASP A 27 67.17 -41.10 -17.15
CA ASP A 27 65.81 -41.19 -17.68
C ASP A 27 65.14 -39.81 -17.75
N LEU A 28 65.38 -38.96 -16.74
CA LEU A 28 64.93 -37.57 -16.76
C LEU A 28 65.60 -36.78 -17.90
N GLU A 29 66.89 -36.99 -18.13
CA GLU A 29 67.64 -36.36 -19.23
C GLU A 29 67.12 -36.81 -20.60
N ALA A 30 66.76 -38.09 -20.77
CA ALA A 30 66.10 -38.58 -21.97
C ALA A 30 64.73 -37.91 -22.20
N LEU A 31 63.88 -37.82 -21.16
CA LEU A 31 62.56 -37.22 -21.25
C LEU A 31 62.61 -35.73 -21.63
N VAL A 32 63.60 -35.00 -21.09
CA VAL A 32 63.88 -33.58 -21.40
C VAL A 32 64.39 -33.42 -22.83
N ALA A 33 65.27 -34.31 -23.30
CA ALA A 33 65.79 -34.29 -24.66
C ALA A 33 64.68 -34.55 -25.72
N GLU A 34 63.69 -35.36 -25.39
CA GLU A 34 62.54 -35.62 -26.26
C GLU A 34 61.51 -34.47 -26.29
N ASN A 35 61.38 -33.68 -25.21
CA ASN A 35 60.31 -32.68 -25.06
C ASN A 35 60.79 -31.28 -24.60
N PRO A 36 61.79 -30.66 -25.24
CA PRO A 36 62.40 -29.41 -24.77
C PRO A 36 61.41 -28.22 -24.71
N GLU A 37 60.48 -28.11 -25.66
CA GLU A 37 59.45 -27.07 -25.71
C GLU A 37 58.48 -27.15 -24.51
N ALA A 38 58.10 -28.37 -24.10
CA ALA A 38 57.20 -28.58 -22.97
C ALA A 38 57.89 -28.25 -21.64
N VAL A 39 59.20 -28.56 -21.53
CA VAL A 39 60.03 -28.21 -20.38
C VAL A 39 60.22 -26.69 -20.32
N ALA A 40 60.53 -26.02 -21.42
CA ALA A 40 60.64 -24.55 -21.47
C ALA A 40 59.34 -23.87 -21.01
N ALA A 41 58.19 -24.26 -21.57
CA ALA A 41 56.89 -23.72 -21.17
C ALA A 41 56.48 -24.09 -19.73
N PHE A 42 57.11 -25.09 -19.10
CA PHE A 42 56.94 -25.38 -17.68
C PHE A 42 57.83 -24.47 -16.82
N LEU A 43 59.08 -24.25 -17.22
CA LEU A 43 60.00 -23.31 -16.57
C LEU A 43 59.45 -21.87 -16.62
N ASP A 44 58.90 -21.41 -17.74
CA ASP A 44 58.26 -20.08 -17.85
C ASP A 44 57.08 -19.93 -16.86
N ARG A 45 56.32 -21.01 -16.62
CA ARG A 45 55.24 -21.02 -15.63
C ARG A 45 55.76 -21.05 -14.19
N LEU A 46 56.89 -21.71 -13.92
CA LEU A 46 57.55 -21.63 -12.62
C LEU A 46 58.14 -20.23 -12.38
N ASP A 47 58.70 -19.59 -13.40
CA ASP A 47 59.23 -18.22 -13.31
C ASP A 47 58.11 -17.22 -12.97
N ALA A 48 56.97 -17.29 -13.68
CA ALA A 48 55.79 -16.48 -13.36
C ALA A 48 55.20 -16.76 -11.97
N VAL A 49 55.31 -17.99 -11.46
CA VAL A 49 54.93 -18.32 -10.07
C VAL A 49 55.94 -17.76 -9.07
N ASN A 50 57.24 -17.80 -9.36
CA ASN A 50 58.25 -17.18 -8.51
C ASN A 50 58.08 -15.65 -8.48
N GLU A 51 57.79 -14.99 -9.61
CA GLU A 51 57.47 -13.55 -9.65
C GLU A 51 56.23 -13.23 -8.81
N LEU A 52 55.18 -14.06 -8.87
CA LEU A 52 54.01 -13.91 -8.00
C LEU A 52 54.36 -14.10 -6.51
N LEU A 53 55.21 -15.07 -6.17
CA LEU A 53 55.67 -15.30 -4.80
C LEU A 53 56.56 -14.16 -4.30
N ASP A 54 57.40 -13.58 -5.15
CA ASP A 54 58.20 -12.39 -4.83
C ASP A 54 57.32 -11.15 -4.62
N VAL A 55 56.26 -10.97 -5.43
CA VAL A 55 55.26 -9.90 -5.24
C VAL A 55 54.43 -10.13 -3.98
N LEU A 56 54.07 -11.37 -3.65
CA LEU A 56 53.38 -11.70 -2.40
C LEU A 56 54.28 -11.49 -1.18
N ALA A 57 55.56 -11.89 -1.24
CA ALA A 57 56.54 -11.64 -0.20
C ALA A 57 56.83 -10.14 -0.03
N LEU A 58 56.86 -9.38 -1.12
CA LEU A 58 56.94 -7.92 -1.09
C LEU A 58 55.67 -7.29 -0.50
N GLY A 59 54.49 -7.86 -0.77
CA GLY A 59 53.21 -7.47 -0.18
C GLY A 59 53.16 -7.76 1.32
N GLU A 60 53.61 -8.94 1.75
CA GLU A 60 53.74 -9.32 3.16
C GLU A 60 54.77 -8.45 3.90
N ALA A 61 55.90 -8.12 3.28
CA ALA A 61 56.88 -7.20 3.82
C ALA A 61 56.43 -5.72 3.81
N ALA A 62 55.47 -5.37 2.96
CA ALA A 62 54.85 -4.04 2.91
C ALA A 62 53.62 -3.91 3.82
N LEU A 63 53.01 -5.03 4.25
CA LEU A 63 51.97 -5.05 5.26
C LEU A 63 52.57 -4.66 6.61
N THR A 64 52.27 -3.45 7.06
CA THR A 64 52.61 -3.00 8.41
C THR A 64 51.66 -3.61 9.43
N ASP A 65 52.14 -3.77 10.67
CA ASP A 65 51.31 -4.26 11.79
C ASP A 65 49.99 -3.47 11.93
N GLU A 66 50.03 -2.15 11.69
CA GLU A 66 48.86 -1.26 11.70
C GLU A 66 47.82 -1.64 10.63
N MET A 67 48.25 -1.92 9.39
CA MET A 67 47.33 -2.33 8.32
C MET A 67 46.77 -3.74 8.54
N VAL A 68 47.52 -4.63 9.21
CA VAL A 68 47.02 -5.94 9.63
C VAL A 68 45.93 -5.79 10.70
N VAL A 69 46.09 -4.85 11.64
CA VAL A 69 45.06 -4.51 12.65
C VAL A 69 43.84 -3.87 12.00
N GLU A 70 44.01 -2.88 11.11
CA GLU A 70 42.88 -2.24 10.41
C GLU A 70 42.09 -3.24 9.54
N LEU A 71 42.79 -4.17 8.88
CA LEU A 71 42.15 -5.26 8.13
C LEU A 71 41.42 -6.25 9.06
N ALA A 72 41.99 -6.57 10.22
CA ALA A 72 41.36 -7.44 11.22
C ALA A 72 40.11 -6.79 11.83
N ASP A 73 40.15 -5.49 12.16
CA ASP A 73 39.00 -4.73 12.64
C ASP A 73 37.92 -4.60 11.56
N THR A 74 38.31 -4.40 10.30
CA THR A 74 37.38 -4.39 9.16
C THR A 74 36.74 -5.77 8.95
N ALA A 75 37.53 -6.85 9.04
CA ALA A 75 37.03 -8.22 8.93
C ALA A 75 36.13 -8.60 10.12
N SER A 76 36.45 -8.13 11.34
CA SER A 76 35.61 -8.30 12.53
C SER A 76 34.29 -7.54 12.39
N THR A 77 34.33 -6.29 11.94
CA THR A 77 33.13 -5.47 11.68
C THR A 77 32.26 -6.09 10.60
N LEU A 78 32.86 -6.64 9.55
CA LEU A 78 32.15 -7.37 8.49
C LEU A 78 31.57 -8.70 9.00
N ALA A 79 32.30 -9.44 9.84
CA ALA A 79 31.81 -10.68 10.43
C ALA A 79 30.65 -10.44 11.42
N GLU A 80 30.73 -9.40 12.25
CA GLU A 80 29.65 -8.95 13.14
C GLU A 80 28.43 -8.47 12.34
N SER A 81 28.65 -7.73 11.25
CA SER A 81 27.58 -7.33 10.32
C SER A 81 26.96 -8.54 9.60
N ALA A 82 27.77 -9.55 9.27
CA ALA A 82 27.32 -10.78 8.62
C ALA A 82 26.51 -11.65 9.59
N ASP A 83 26.92 -11.78 10.85
CA ASP A 83 26.15 -12.49 11.89
C ASP A 83 24.81 -11.77 12.17
N GLY A 84 24.83 -10.43 12.21
CA GLY A 84 23.63 -9.58 12.30
C GLY A 84 22.69 -9.65 11.09
N LEU A 85 23.14 -10.14 9.93
CA LEU A 85 22.33 -10.39 8.72
C LEU A 85 22.03 -11.88 8.50
N ALA A 86 22.78 -12.79 9.12
CA ALA A 86 22.60 -14.24 9.06
C ALA A 86 21.66 -14.78 10.14
N THR A 87 20.83 -13.90 10.73
CA THR A 87 19.78 -14.33 11.68
C THR A 87 18.78 -15.25 10.99
N ALA A 88 18.20 -16.17 11.76
CA ALA A 88 17.24 -17.15 11.23
C ALA A 88 16.05 -16.47 10.53
N GLU A 89 15.59 -15.33 11.07
CA GLU A 89 14.50 -14.52 10.52
C GLU A 89 14.88 -13.87 9.19
N THR A 90 16.14 -13.43 9.03
CA THR A 90 16.61 -12.81 7.78
C THR A 90 16.82 -13.88 6.70
N VAL A 91 17.28 -15.08 7.08
CA VAL A 91 17.37 -16.23 6.19
C VAL A 91 15.97 -16.70 5.77
N GLU A 92 15.01 -16.82 6.69
CA GLU A 92 13.62 -17.18 6.39
C GLU A 92 12.93 -16.13 5.49
N LEU A 93 13.18 -14.83 5.72
CA LEU A 93 12.71 -13.76 4.85
C LEU A 93 13.36 -13.84 3.46
N ALA A 94 14.66 -14.09 3.37
CA ALA A 94 15.37 -14.23 2.09
C ALA A 94 14.89 -15.45 1.30
N THR A 95 14.64 -16.59 1.96
CA THR A 95 13.99 -17.76 1.37
C THR A 95 12.59 -17.41 0.90
N THR A 96 11.76 -16.78 1.73
CA THR A 96 10.40 -16.37 1.36
C THR A 96 10.38 -15.42 0.15
N VAL A 97 11.27 -14.42 0.11
CA VAL A 97 11.38 -13.48 -1.02
C VAL A 97 11.92 -14.17 -2.28
N GLY A 98 12.84 -15.13 -2.15
CA GLY A 98 13.35 -15.94 -3.26
C GLY A 98 12.29 -16.87 -3.84
N ASP A 99 11.56 -17.57 -2.97
CA ASP A 99 10.48 -18.51 -3.33
C ASP A 99 9.30 -17.83 -4.03
N ASN A 100 9.07 -16.53 -3.77
CA ASN A 100 8.05 -15.70 -4.41
C ASN A 100 8.65 -14.75 -5.48
N GLY A 101 9.88 -15.00 -5.94
CA GLY A 101 10.63 -14.05 -6.76
C GLY A 101 10.01 -13.79 -8.13
N ASP A 102 9.39 -14.79 -8.75
CA ASP A 102 8.72 -14.65 -10.04
C ASP A 102 7.38 -13.92 -9.92
N GLU A 103 6.58 -14.22 -8.89
CA GLU A 103 5.33 -13.52 -8.58
C GLU A 103 5.57 -12.05 -8.21
N LEU A 104 6.64 -11.77 -7.45
CA LEU A 104 7.07 -10.41 -7.15
C LEU A 104 7.51 -9.67 -8.42
N ARG A 105 8.21 -10.34 -9.34
CA ARG A 105 8.58 -9.75 -10.63
C ARG A 105 7.35 -9.44 -11.49
N GLU A 106 6.39 -10.35 -11.60
CA GLU A 106 5.13 -10.14 -12.32
C GLU A 106 4.28 -9.00 -11.70
N ALA A 107 4.24 -8.91 -10.37
CA ALA A 107 3.58 -7.81 -9.66
C ALA A 107 4.28 -6.46 -9.92
N MET A 108 5.62 -6.42 -9.96
CA MET A 108 6.36 -5.21 -10.30
C MET A 108 6.20 -4.83 -11.79
N GLU A 109 6.19 -5.80 -12.71
CA GLU A 109 5.89 -5.58 -14.13
C GLU A 109 4.48 -4.98 -14.30
N THR A 110 3.49 -5.52 -13.59
CA THR A 110 2.12 -4.98 -13.54
C THR A 110 2.08 -3.54 -13.02
N LEU A 111 2.80 -3.22 -11.93
CA LEU A 111 2.88 -1.84 -11.41
C LEU A 111 3.57 -0.89 -12.40
N ILE A 112 4.61 -1.35 -13.11
CA ILE A 112 5.29 -0.57 -14.15
C ILE A 112 4.34 -0.31 -15.33
N GLU A 113 3.54 -1.28 -15.74
CA GLU A 113 2.51 -1.09 -16.77
C GLU A 113 1.44 -0.09 -16.33
N LEU A 114 0.93 -0.19 -15.09
CA LEU A 114 -0.06 0.75 -14.53
C LEU A 114 0.51 2.17 -14.33
N GLN A 115 1.80 2.32 -14.03
CA GLN A 115 2.46 3.62 -14.00
C GLN A 115 2.62 4.19 -15.42
N ARG A 116 2.98 3.34 -16.38
CA ARG A 116 3.23 3.75 -17.77
C ARG A 116 1.95 4.07 -18.54
N SER A 117 0.82 3.45 -18.18
CA SER A 117 -0.50 3.79 -18.71
C SER A 117 -1.11 5.04 -18.08
N GLY A 118 -0.55 5.54 -16.97
CA GLY A 118 -1.10 6.63 -16.17
C GLY A 118 -2.22 6.21 -15.21
N THR A 119 -2.58 4.92 -15.16
CA THR A 119 -3.66 4.41 -14.31
C THR A 119 -3.33 4.54 -12.82
N LEU A 120 -2.06 4.49 -12.42
CA LEU A 120 -1.68 4.81 -11.04
C LEU A 120 -1.91 6.29 -10.68
N ASP A 121 -1.71 7.21 -11.62
CA ASP A 121 -2.01 8.64 -11.43
C ASP A 121 -3.52 8.88 -11.36
N GLU A 122 -4.32 8.22 -12.21
CA GLU A 122 -5.79 8.24 -12.16
C GLU A 122 -6.33 7.69 -10.81
N LEU A 123 -5.76 6.60 -10.29
CA LEU A 123 -6.11 6.04 -8.98
C LEU A 123 -5.72 6.99 -7.83
N ALA A 124 -4.59 7.68 -7.94
CA ALA A 124 -4.17 8.69 -6.97
C ALA A 124 -5.08 9.95 -7.01
N GLU A 125 -5.55 10.35 -8.20
CA GLU A 125 -6.55 11.43 -8.35
C GLU A 125 -7.91 11.00 -7.76
N LEU A 126 -8.38 9.77 -8.06
CA LEU A 126 -9.60 9.22 -7.48
C LEU A 126 -9.51 9.10 -5.95
N GLY A 127 -8.35 8.77 -5.39
CA GLY A 127 -8.11 8.78 -3.94
C GLY A 127 -8.26 10.17 -3.33
N GLN A 128 -7.77 11.21 -4.01
CA GLN A 128 -7.93 12.61 -3.61
C GLN A 128 -9.38 13.08 -3.73
N VAL A 129 -10.05 12.78 -4.84
CA VAL A 129 -11.48 13.10 -5.03
C VAL A 129 -12.35 12.35 -4.03
N GLY A 130 -12.04 11.08 -3.73
CA GLY A 130 -12.72 10.28 -2.70
C GLY A 130 -12.52 10.84 -1.29
N SER A 131 -11.30 11.28 -0.97
CA SER A 131 -10.99 12.00 0.28
C SER A 131 -11.77 13.33 0.37
N LEU A 132 -11.79 14.12 -0.70
CA LEU A 132 -12.58 15.36 -0.79
C LEU A 132 -14.10 15.11 -0.76
N ALA A 133 -14.58 13.96 -1.25
CA ALA A 133 -15.97 13.55 -1.16
C ALA A 133 -16.36 13.04 0.23
N THR A 134 -15.39 12.54 1.01
CA THR A 134 -15.51 12.07 2.40
C THR A 134 -15.22 13.18 3.43
N ALA A 135 -14.58 14.28 3.00
CA ALA A 135 -14.47 15.55 3.72
C ALA A 135 -15.57 16.56 3.33
N ALA A 136 -16.17 16.41 2.15
CA ALA A 136 -17.62 16.57 1.98
C ALA A 136 -18.34 15.38 2.65
N LEU A 137 -19.66 15.36 2.76
CA LEU A 137 -20.38 14.43 3.65
C LEU A 137 -19.97 14.51 5.14
N ASP A 138 -19.09 15.46 5.52
CA ASP A 138 -18.71 15.79 6.89
C ASP A 138 -19.93 16.11 7.78
N ASP A 139 -19.73 16.09 9.08
CA ASP A 139 -20.70 16.38 10.15
C ASP A 139 -21.58 17.62 9.84
N GLY A 140 -21.02 18.65 9.19
CA GLY A 140 -21.78 19.82 8.73
C GLY A 140 -22.85 19.51 7.68
N MET A 141 -22.53 18.67 6.69
CA MET A 141 -23.50 18.21 5.68
C MET A 141 -24.48 17.19 6.26
N VAL A 142 -24.02 16.29 7.13
CA VAL A 142 -24.91 15.34 7.84
C VAL A 142 -25.94 16.10 8.67
N ARG A 143 -25.53 17.12 9.43
CA ARG A 143 -26.45 17.98 10.20
C ARG A 143 -27.37 18.80 9.31
N SER A 144 -26.88 19.32 8.18
CA SER A 144 -27.71 20.07 7.22
C SER A 144 -28.76 19.18 6.54
N LEU A 145 -28.38 17.96 6.14
CA LEU A 145 -29.28 16.96 5.57
C LEU A 145 -30.27 16.45 6.62
N ALA A 146 -29.84 16.20 7.85
CA ALA A 146 -30.72 15.82 8.96
C ALA A 146 -31.72 16.94 9.31
N GLY A 147 -31.28 18.21 9.32
CA GLY A 147 -32.15 19.36 9.52
C GLY A 147 -33.15 19.56 8.37
N THR A 148 -32.72 19.37 7.13
CA THR A 148 -33.60 19.40 5.96
C THR A 148 -34.59 18.23 5.97
N GLY A 149 -34.14 17.04 6.38
CA GLY A 149 -34.98 15.85 6.53
C GLY A 149 -35.99 15.97 7.67
N ALA A 150 -35.62 16.61 8.78
CA ALA A 150 -36.53 16.94 9.87
C ALA A 150 -37.60 17.94 9.41
N ALA A 151 -37.19 19.06 8.78
CA ALA A 151 -38.12 20.05 8.24
C ALA A 151 -39.07 19.47 7.16
N LEU A 152 -38.56 18.58 6.30
CA LEU A 152 -39.40 17.87 5.32
C LEU A 152 -40.33 16.86 6.00
N GLY A 153 -39.87 16.19 7.06
CA GLY A 153 -40.66 15.29 7.90
C GLY A 153 -41.81 16.02 8.61
N GLU A 154 -41.55 17.18 9.20
CA GLU A 154 -42.58 18.06 9.80
C GLU A 154 -43.63 18.50 8.79
N VAL A 155 -43.21 18.85 7.56
CA VAL A 155 -44.15 19.18 6.46
C VAL A 155 -44.95 17.95 6.00
N ALA A 156 -44.32 16.77 5.97
CA ALA A 156 -45.00 15.52 5.60
C ALA A 156 -46.01 15.06 6.66
N ASP A 157 -45.68 15.22 7.96
CA ASP A 157 -46.56 14.93 9.09
C ASP A 157 -47.77 15.88 9.09
N ALA A 158 -47.53 17.19 8.94
CA ALA A 158 -48.59 18.19 8.76
C ALA A 158 -49.46 17.95 7.51
N ALA A 159 -48.94 17.29 6.47
CA ALA A 159 -49.71 16.91 5.28
C ALA A 159 -50.45 15.56 5.44
N ALA A 160 -50.07 14.75 6.43
CA ALA A 160 -50.74 13.50 6.79
C ALA A 160 -51.94 13.72 7.73
N ASP A 161 -51.92 14.82 8.50
CA ASP A 161 -53.05 15.32 9.30
C ASP A 161 -54.32 15.48 8.44
N GLU A 162 -55.44 14.91 8.90
CA GLU A 162 -56.69 14.80 8.13
C GLU A 162 -57.34 16.18 7.94
N GLU A 163 -57.36 16.99 8.99
CA GLU A 163 -57.91 18.34 9.01
C GLU A 163 -57.13 19.29 8.08
N VAL A 164 -55.80 19.26 8.10
CA VAL A 164 -54.95 20.02 7.16
C VAL A 164 -55.15 19.53 5.73
N ARG A 165 -55.25 18.21 5.53
CA ARG A 165 -55.46 17.61 4.21
C ARG A 165 -56.79 18.01 3.58
N GLU A 166 -57.90 17.94 4.32
CA GLU A 166 -59.22 18.33 3.83
C GLU A 166 -59.34 19.86 3.66
N GLY A 167 -58.74 20.65 4.54
CA GLY A 167 -58.64 22.10 4.38
C GLY A 167 -57.88 22.47 3.10
N THR A 168 -56.75 21.81 2.84
CA THR A 168 -55.92 22.05 1.64
C THR A 168 -56.63 21.60 0.36
N LYS A 169 -57.29 20.42 0.36
CA LYS A 169 -58.16 19.98 -0.75
C LYS A 169 -59.26 20.99 -1.06
N THR A 170 -59.92 21.51 -0.03
CA THR A 170 -60.99 22.51 -0.16
C THR A 170 -60.47 23.80 -0.80
N LEU A 171 -59.32 24.31 -0.37
CA LEU A 171 -58.67 25.48 -0.95
C LEU A 171 -58.26 25.26 -2.41
N LEU A 172 -57.64 24.12 -2.74
CA LEU A 172 -57.23 23.79 -4.11
C LEU A 172 -58.44 23.58 -5.04
N ALA A 173 -59.52 22.96 -4.56
CA ALA A 173 -60.76 22.80 -5.30
C ALA A 173 -61.43 24.17 -5.58
N GLY A 174 -61.46 25.05 -4.57
CA GLY A 174 -61.96 26.43 -4.71
C GLY A 174 -61.12 27.25 -5.70
N LEU A 175 -59.80 27.17 -5.62
CA LEU A 175 -58.89 27.82 -6.58
C LEU A 175 -59.10 27.29 -8.01
N GLY A 176 -59.23 25.97 -8.18
CA GLY A 176 -59.53 25.36 -9.48
C GLY A 176 -60.90 25.77 -10.04
N ALA A 177 -61.91 25.93 -9.18
CA ALA A 177 -63.23 26.43 -9.58
C ALA A 177 -63.17 27.91 -10.00
N ALA A 178 -62.45 28.74 -9.25
CA ALA A 178 -62.21 30.14 -9.57
C ALA A 178 -61.42 30.30 -10.89
N GLN A 179 -60.39 29.47 -11.12
CA GLN A 179 -59.56 29.54 -12.33
C GLN A 179 -60.30 29.12 -13.60
N ARG A 180 -61.28 28.20 -13.49
CA ARG A 180 -62.17 27.78 -14.60
C ARG A 180 -63.33 28.76 -14.85
N SER A 181 -63.58 29.68 -13.93
CA SER A 181 -64.59 30.73 -14.08
C SER A 181 -63.93 31.97 -14.67
N GLU A 182 -64.44 32.51 -15.77
CA GLU A 182 -63.90 33.77 -16.34
C GLU A 182 -64.10 34.93 -15.34
N PRO A 183 -63.05 35.56 -14.79
CA PRO A 183 -63.21 36.56 -13.75
C PRO A 183 -63.80 37.86 -14.29
N SER A 184 -65.10 38.08 -14.05
CA SER A 184 -65.76 39.33 -14.43
C SER A 184 -65.29 40.51 -13.58
N LYS A 185 -65.12 41.69 -14.19
CA LYS A 185 -64.73 42.91 -13.48
C LYS A 185 -65.88 43.39 -12.58
N VAL A 186 -65.72 43.26 -11.27
CA VAL A 186 -66.69 43.76 -10.28
C VAL A 186 -66.58 45.28 -10.09
N GLY A 187 -67.66 46.00 -10.41
CA GLY A 187 -67.81 47.41 -10.04
C GLY A 187 -68.26 47.60 -8.59
N ALA A 188 -68.28 48.84 -8.09
CA ALA A 188 -68.61 49.17 -6.69
C ALA A 188 -69.96 48.59 -6.22
N VAL A 189 -71.00 48.61 -7.08
CA VAL A 189 -72.31 48.01 -6.79
C VAL A 189 -72.23 46.48 -6.75
N GLY A 190 -71.40 45.87 -7.61
CA GLY A 190 -71.13 44.42 -7.60
C GLY A 190 -70.44 43.98 -6.32
N LEU A 191 -69.46 44.74 -5.84
CA LEU A 191 -68.82 44.54 -4.54
C LEU A 191 -69.80 44.64 -3.37
N ALA A 192 -70.62 45.70 -3.33
CA ALA A 192 -71.64 45.88 -2.28
C ALA A 192 -72.72 44.78 -2.29
N ARG A 193 -73.03 44.23 -3.46
CA ARG A 193 -73.93 43.08 -3.60
C ARG A 193 -73.24 41.76 -3.19
N GLY A 194 -71.99 41.55 -3.57
CA GLY A 194 -71.20 40.38 -3.18
C GLY A 194 -70.98 40.29 -1.67
N LEU A 195 -70.78 41.41 -0.97
CA LEU A 195 -70.71 41.45 0.50
C LEU A 195 -72.03 41.05 1.20
N ARG A 196 -73.14 40.95 0.46
CA ARG A 196 -74.45 40.46 0.94
C ARG A 196 -74.78 39.05 0.46
N ASP A 197 -73.88 38.43 -0.30
CA ASP A 197 -74.04 37.05 -0.76
C ASP A 197 -73.63 36.07 0.37
N PRO A 198 -74.44 35.06 0.67
CA PRO A 198 -74.18 34.14 1.79
C PRO A 198 -72.92 33.28 1.58
N GLU A 199 -72.57 32.93 0.34
CA GLU A 199 -71.38 32.11 0.05
C GLU A 199 -70.10 32.95 0.25
N ILE A 200 -70.13 34.21 -0.21
CA ILE A 200 -69.03 35.17 0.00
C ILE A 200 -68.87 35.49 1.49
N GLN A 201 -69.97 35.66 2.23
CA GLN A 201 -69.93 35.87 3.69
C GLN A 201 -69.30 34.69 4.44
N TYR A 202 -69.65 33.45 4.06
CA TYR A 202 -69.07 32.25 4.65
C TYR A 202 -67.55 32.17 4.36
N GLY A 203 -67.14 32.38 3.11
CA GLY A 203 -65.73 32.42 2.72
C GLY A 203 -64.93 33.51 3.45
N LEU A 204 -65.50 34.71 3.59
CA LEU A 204 -64.89 35.80 4.37
C LEU A 204 -64.75 35.44 5.86
N GLY A 205 -65.75 34.78 6.43
CA GLY A 205 -65.70 34.26 7.81
C GLY A 205 -64.56 33.26 8.02
N TYR A 206 -64.34 32.35 7.06
CA TYR A 206 -63.23 31.40 7.08
C TYR A 206 -61.86 32.11 7.02
N VAL A 207 -61.68 33.09 6.13
CA VAL A 207 -60.43 33.87 6.02
C VAL A 207 -60.13 34.66 7.29
N LEU A 208 -61.15 35.22 7.94
CA LEU A 208 -60.99 35.92 9.22
C LEU A 208 -60.66 34.96 10.37
N ALA A 209 -61.24 33.76 10.39
CA ALA A 209 -60.92 32.72 11.37
C ALA A 209 -59.47 32.22 11.22
N LEU A 210 -59.02 31.97 9.99
CA LEU A 210 -57.63 31.61 9.68
C LEU A 210 -56.65 32.71 10.08
N SER A 211 -56.95 33.97 9.73
CA SER A 211 -56.15 35.14 10.13
C SER A 211 -56.04 35.26 11.66
N LYS A 212 -57.12 34.99 12.39
CA LYS A 212 -57.15 34.98 13.87
C LYS A 212 -56.32 33.83 14.46
N ALA A 213 -56.31 32.66 13.84
CA ALA A 213 -55.49 31.52 14.26
C ALA A 213 -53.98 31.79 14.07
N ILE A 214 -53.59 32.29 12.88
CA ILE A 214 -52.20 32.68 12.58
C ILE A 214 -51.74 33.82 13.50
N GLY A 215 -52.61 34.81 13.74
CA GLY A 215 -52.32 35.89 14.69
C GLY A 215 -52.02 35.34 16.09
N ARG A 216 -52.83 34.40 16.58
CA ARG A 216 -52.63 33.78 17.90
C ARG A 216 -51.33 32.97 17.99
N SER A 217 -50.91 32.26 16.95
CA SER A 217 -49.67 31.46 16.99
C SER A 217 -48.39 32.26 16.74
N ARG A 218 -48.50 33.49 16.20
CA ARG A 218 -47.35 34.37 15.92
C ARG A 218 -47.27 35.62 16.80
N SER A 219 -48.30 35.91 17.60
CA SER A 219 -48.17 36.90 18.66
C SER A 219 -47.13 36.40 19.67
N PRO A 220 -46.06 37.17 19.96
CA PRO A 220 -45.40 36.98 21.24
C PRO A 220 -46.46 37.26 22.30
N GLU A 221 -46.78 36.27 23.13
CA GLU A 221 -47.63 36.51 24.29
C GLU A 221 -46.95 37.60 25.12
N ASN A 222 -47.72 38.60 25.57
CA ASN A 222 -47.16 39.61 26.45
C ASN A 222 -46.68 38.91 27.73
N GLU A 223 -45.36 38.91 27.97
CA GLU A 223 -44.82 38.63 29.29
C GLU A 223 -45.47 39.62 30.27
N SER A 224 -46.20 39.10 31.26
CA SER A 224 -46.92 39.85 32.30
C SER A 224 -47.16 38.95 33.50
#